data_AF-A0A355T3B4-F1
#
_entry.id   AF-A0A355T3B4-F1
#
_cell.length_a   1.000
_cell.length_b   1.000
_cell.length_c   1.000
_cell.angle_alpha   90.00
_cell.angle_beta   90.00
_cell.angle_gamma   90.00
#
_symmetry.space_group_name_H-M   'P 1'
#
loop_
_entity.id
_entity.type
_entity.pdbx_description
1 polymer ?
#
loop_
_entity_poly.entity_id
_entity_poly.type
_entity_poly.pdbx_seq_one_letter_code
_entity_poly.pdbx_strand_id
1 'polypeptide(L)' 'LGARNDAKCIGLEEKLGIHGSPTCVMSFGEEGGAVGYLVGQENKGLACMFTMMNNARLFVG' A
#
# COMPACT_ATOMS: atom_id res chain seq x y z
N LEU A 1 -14.58 14.80 -9.50
CA LEU A 1 -13.39 14.16 -8.89
C LEU A 1 -12.69 15.20 -8.03
N GLY A 2 -12.35 14.87 -6.78
CA GLY A 2 -11.67 15.78 -5.85
C GLY A 2 -10.16 15.93 -6.13
N ALA A 3 -9.45 16.63 -5.24
CA ALA A 3 -8.00 16.76 -5.31
C ALA A 3 -7.30 15.41 -5.15
N ARG A 4 -6.14 15.22 -5.81
CA ARG A 4 -5.32 14.02 -5.60
C ARG A 4 -4.75 14.02 -4.18
N ASN A 5 -4.75 12.85 -3.55
CA ASN A 5 -4.04 12.64 -2.29
C ASN A 5 -2.53 12.61 -2.55
N ASP A 6 -1.74 13.01 -1.55
CA ASP A 6 -0.28 13.03 -1.62
C ASP A 6 0.32 11.64 -1.35
N ALA A 7 -0.03 10.68 -2.22
CA ALA A 7 0.49 9.32 -2.23
C ALA A 7 1.01 9.02 -3.64
N LYS A 8 2.33 8.87 -3.79
CA LYS A 8 2.99 8.83 -5.10
C LYS A 8 3.92 7.64 -5.23
N CYS A 9 3.91 7.04 -6.42
CA CYS A 9 4.94 6.09 -6.84
C CYS A 9 6.18 6.88 -7.23
N ILE A 10 7.29 6.66 -6.51
CA ILE A 10 8.56 7.36 -6.75
C ILE A 10 9.61 6.47 -7.43
N GLY A 11 9.33 5.17 -7.56
CA GLY A 11 10.20 4.23 -8.25
C GLY A 11 9.50 2.91 -8.53
N LEU A 12 10.02 2.16 -9.49
CA LEU A 12 9.60 0.81 -9.82
C LEU A 12 10.79 -0.14 -9.69
N GLU A 13 10.53 -1.32 -9.13
CA GLU A 13 11.56 -2.34 -8.96
C GLU A 13 11.84 -3.10 -10.26
N GLU A 14 13.12 -3.27 -10.57
CA GLU A 14 13.60 -4.20 -11.59
C GLU A 14 13.67 -5.61 -11.01
N LYS A 15 12.69 -6.43 -11.38
CA LYS A 15 12.47 -7.77 -10.81
C LYS A 15 13.02 -8.85 -11.74
N LEU A 16 13.22 -10.05 -11.20
CA LEU A 16 13.55 -11.24 -12.00
C LEU A 16 12.41 -11.67 -12.95
N GLY A 17 11.16 -11.39 -12.58
CA GLY A 17 9.96 -11.76 -13.33
C GLY A 17 8.76 -10.92 -12.88
N ILE A 18 7.53 -11.36 -13.24
CA ILE A 18 6.27 -10.66 -12.92
C ILE A 18 6.28 -9.16 -13.27
N HIS A 19 6.94 -8.79 -14.38
CA HIS A 19 7.12 -7.39 -14.80
C HIS A 19 5.80 -6.65 -15.06
N GLY A 20 4.75 -7.37 -15.45
CA GLY A 20 3.41 -6.80 -15.61
C GLY A 20 2.72 -6.38 -14.30
N SER A 21 3.29 -6.77 -13.15
CA SER A 21 2.87 -6.31 -11.83
C SER A 21 3.81 -5.19 -11.36
N PRO A 22 3.37 -3.91 -11.34
CA PRO A 22 4.21 -2.81 -10.90
C PRO A 22 4.45 -2.91 -9.39
N THR A 23 5.71 -3.13 -9.02
CA THR A 23 6.14 -3.17 -7.62
C THR A 23 6.82 -1.85 -7.35
N CYS A 24 6.19 -1.02 -6.51
CA CYS A 24 6.51 0.39 -6.42
C CYS A 24 7.18 0.75 -5.09
N VAL A 25 8.15 1.64 -5.15
CA VAL A 25 8.56 2.46 -4.00
C VAL A 25 7.53 3.60 -3.89
N MET A 26 6.91 3.73 -2.73
CA MET A 26 5.83 4.69 -2.50
C MET A 26 6.26 5.77 -1.50
N SER A 27 5.97 7.03 -1.83
CA SER A 27 6.08 8.17 -0.91
C SER A 27 4.69 8.66 -0.50
N PHE A 28 4.58 9.08 0.76
CA PHE A 28 3.34 9.58 1.35
C PHE A 28 3.62 10.86 2.14
N GLY A 29 3.02 11.97 1.74
CA GLY A 29 3.03 13.22 2.50
C GLY A 29 4.20 14.17 2.28
N GLU A 30 5.03 13.99 1.23
CA GLU A 30 6.16 14.87 0.92
C GLU A 30 5.76 16.27 0.43
N GLU A 31 4.55 16.45 -0.09
CA GLU A 31 4.03 17.71 -0.66
C GLU A 31 2.84 18.28 0.13
N GLY A 32 2.83 18.08 1.46
CA GLY A 32 1.84 18.69 2.35
C GLY A 32 0.93 17.71 3.09
N GLY A 33 1.18 16.41 2.99
CA GLY A 33 0.58 15.38 3.85
C GLY A 33 -0.40 14.47 3.10
N ALA A 34 -0.32 13.16 3.39
CA ALA A 34 -1.24 12.16 2.86
C ALA A 34 -2.44 11.99 3.79
N VAL A 35 -3.65 12.21 3.29
CA VAL A 35 -4.88 11.95 4.03
C VAL A 35 -5.04 10.45 4.22
N GLY A 36 -5.11 10.01 5.46
CA GLY A 36 -5.37 8.63 5.85
C GLY A 36 -6.57 8.53 6.79
N TYR A 37 -7.26 7.39 6.76
CA TYR A 37 -8.35 7.07 7.66
C TYR A 37 -8.01 5.82 8.46
N LEU A 38 -8.31 5.84 9.75
CA LEU A 38 -8.07 4.69 10.62
C LEU A 38 -9.00 3.54 10.22
N VAL A 39 -8.41 2.38 9.96
CA VAL A 39 -9.15 1.12 9.75
C VAL A 39 -9.13 0.34 11.06
N GLY A 40 -10.31 0.11 11.64
CA GLY A 40 -10.44 -0.57 12.93
C GLY A 40 -10.17 0.35 14.13
N GLN A 41 -9.52 -0.19 15.16
CA GLN A 41 -9.21 0.53 16.40
C GLN A 41 -7.77 1.05 16.41
N GLU A 42 -7.56 2.14 17.15
CA GLU A 42 -6.23 2.71 17.34
C GLU A 42 -5.27 1.67 17.90
N ASN A 43 -4.03 1.65 17.38
CA ASN A 43 -2.99 0.70 17.78
C ASN A 43 -3.32 -0.79 17.52
N LYS A 44 -4.33 -1.10 16.70
CA LYS A 44 -4.69 -2.48 16.28
C LYS A 44 -4.43 -2.77 14.80
N GLY A 45 -3.53 -2.01 14.17
CA GLY A 45 -3.24 -2.11 12.73
C GLY A 45 -2.79 -3.51 12.27
N LEU A 46 -1.88 -4.16 13.01
CA LEU A 46 -1.40 -5.50 12.63
C LEU A 46 -2.54 -6.54 12.56
N ALA A 47 -3.41 -6.56 13.57
CA ALA A 47 -4.53 -7.49 13.61
C ALA A 47 -5.49 -7.28 12.43
N CYS A 48 -5.75 -6.02 12.06
CA CYS A 48 -6.52 -5.69 10.87
C CYS A 48 -5.84 -6.23 9.59
N MET A 49 -4.53 -6.02 9.45
CA MET A 49 -3.76 -6.50 8.30
C MET A 49 -3.72 -8.03 8.17
N PHE A 50 -3.72 -8.77 9.29
CA PHE A 50 -3.73 -10.23 9.26
C PHE A 50 -4.92 -10.82 8.49
N THR A 51 -6.09 -10.17 8.56
CA THR A 51 -7.27 -10.60 7.81
C THR A 51 -7.03 -10.58 6.29
N MET A 52 -6.33 -9.56 5.79
CA MET A 52 -5.96 -9.42 4.38
C MET A 52 -4.84 -10.38 3.99
N MET A 53 -3.86 -10.58 4.88
CA MET A 53 -2.71 -11.44 4.61
C MET A 53 -3.07 -12.91 4.50
N ASN A 54 -4.12 -13.36 5.21
CA ASN A 54 -4.62 -14.73 5.05
C ASN A 54 -5.06 -15.02 3.62
N ASN A 55 -5.75 -14.06 2.99
CA ASN A 55 -6.18 -14.19 1.60
C ASN A 55 -4.99 -14.13 0.64
N ALA A 56 -4.08 -13.18 0.85
CA ALA A 56 -2.87 -13.06 0.02
C ALA A 56 -2.02 -14.35 0.03
N ARG A 57 -1.92 -15.04 1.16
CA ARG A 57 -1.20 -16.33 1.26
C ARG A 57 -1.81 -17.42 0.39
N LEU A 58 -3.14 -17.51 0.35
CA LEU A 58 -3.84 -18.48 -0.48
C LEU A 58 -3.65 -18.20 -1.97
N PHE A 59 -3.59 -16.93 -2.37
CA PHE A 59 -3.40 -16.55 -3.78
C PHE A 59 -2.00 -16.78 -4.33
N VAL A 60 -0.99 -16.85 -3.46
CA VAL A 60 0.40 -17.09 -3.87
C VAL A 60 0.74 -18.59 -3.94
N GLY A 61 0.01 -19.41 -3.18
CA GLY A 61 0.24 -20.86 -3.04
C GLY A 61 -0.28 -21.73 -4.17
#